data_AF-A0A1G3TA00-F1
#
_entry.id   AF-A0A1G3TA00-F1
#
_cell.length_a   1.000
_cell.length_b   1.000
_cell.length_c   1.000
_cell.angle_alpha   90.00
_cell.angle_beta   90.00
_cell.angle_gamma   90.00
#
_symmetry.space_group_name_H-M   'P 1'
#
loop_
_entity.id
_entity.type
_entity.pdbx_description
1 polymer ?
#
loop_
_entity_poly.entity_id
_entity_poly.type
_entity_poly.pdbx_seq_one_letter_code
_entity_poly.pdbx_strand_id
1 'polypeptide(L)'
;MNSREKSMVSILKIFAIVSLFALTIFADDNQRIIDELASPMPEIPLKKAMGEKLYNDAINSGEYSYVGNSKCRLCHRNFFIGRKNDPHDHAMESLIPSKNEKNSHCLTCHSTGHRMPSGFVDMETTPRLSNVQCEGCHGPGNVHIALAQDKDKNKNKVFLGGGFLAGAGSLQVLKDICASCHTKRWNKSYHDFNKAYNSYKKADPNNAGN
;
A
#
# COMPACT_ATOMS: atom_id res chain seq x y z
N MET A 1 45.06 45.05 -7.16
CA MET A 1 44.28 43.85 -7.56
C MET A 1 43.73 44.07 -8.96
N ASN A 2 44.26 43.33 -9.93
CA ASN A 2 44.01 43.54 -11.37
C ASN A 2 42.61 43.01 -11.76
N SER A 3 42.00 43.51 -12.84
CA SER A 3 40.63 43.16 -13.26
C SER A 3 40.45 41.65 -13.53
N ARG A 4 41.53 40.95 -13.88
CA ARG A 4 41.56 39.48 -14.04
C ARG A 4 41.36 38.71 -12.73
N GLU A 5 41.87 39.21 -11.60
CA GLU A 5 41.72 38.56 -10.30
C GLU A 5 40.29 38.68 -9.75
N LYS A 6 39.64 39.84 -9.98
CA LYS A 6 38.22 40.04 -9.59
C LYS A 6 37.27 39.10 -10.36
N SER A 7 37.59 38.78 -11.62
CA SER A 7 36.78 37.88 -12.45
C SER A 7 36.88 36.42 -11.98
N MET A 8 38.08 35.94 -11.65
CA MET A 8 38.27 34.58 -11.10
C MET A 8 37.59 34.38 -9.74
N VAL A 9 37.64 35.37 -8.84
CA VAL A 9 36.99 35.29 -7.52
C VAL A 9 35.46 35.25 -7.63
N SER A 10 34.87 35.98 -8.59
CA SER A 10 33.42 35.93 -8.85
C SER A 10 32.98 34.61 -9.49
N ILE A 11 33.79 34.02 -10.38
CA ILE A 11 33.50 32.71 -10.99
C ILE A 11 33.60 31.58 -9.95
N LEU A 12 34.61 31.59 -9.06
CA LEU A 12 34.71 30.59 -7.99
C LEU A 12 33.54 30.65 -6.99
N LYS A 13 33.02 31.85 -6.68
CA LYS A 13 31.86 32.00 -5.79
C LYS A 13 30.56 31.48 -6.42
N ILE A 14 30.39 31.59 -7.73
CA ILE A 14 29.21 31.06 -8.44
C ILE A 14 29.25 29.53 -8.49
N PHE A 15 30.40 28.91 -8.72
CA PHE A 15 30.55 27.45 -8.68
C PHE A 15 30.32 26.85 -7.28
N ALA A 16 30.75 27.53 -6.22
CA ALA A 16 30.52 27.07 -4.84
C ALA A 16 29.03 27.08 -4.45
N ILE A 17 28.25 28.05 -4.94
CA ILE A 17 26.81 28.16 -4.64
C ILE A 17 25.99 27.12 -5.43
N VAL A 18 26.33 26.86 -6.69
CA VAL A 18 25.68 25.82 -7.50
C VAL A 18 25.96 24.41 -6.94
N SER A 19 27.17 24.18 -6.41
CA SER A 19 27.51 22.89 -5.80
C SER A 19 26.81 22.65 -4.45
N LEU A 20 26.52 23.69 -3.67
CA LEU A 20 25.80 23.56 -2.39
C LEU A 20 24.30 23.32 -2.59
N PHE A 21 23.70 23.88 -3.66
CA PHE A 21 22.28 23.70 -3.98
C PHE A 21 21.96 22.35 -4.63
N ALA A 22 22.94 21.70 -5.27
CA ALA A 22 22.79 20.38 -5.87
C ALA A 22 22.82 19.22 -4.85
N LEU A 23 23.40 19.45 -3.66
CA LEU A 23 23.55 18.42 -2.61
C LEU A 23 22.29 18.24 -1.74
N THR A 24 21.37 19.21 -1.71
CA THR A 24 20.19 19.18 -0.83
C THR A 24 18.96 18.50 -1.45
N ILE A 25 18.99 18.12 -2.73
CA ILE A 25 17.80 17.59 -3.43
C ILE A 25 17.70 16.05 -3.32
N PHE A 26 18.78 15.34 -2.95
CA PHE A 26 18.81 13.87 -2.91
C PHE A 26 18.79 13.24 -1.50
N ALA A 27 18.74 14.04 -0.42
CA ALA A 27 18.88 13.52 0.95
C ALA A 27 17.54 13.16 1.64
N ASP A 28 16.39 13.62 1.13
CA ASP A 28 15.09 13.50 1.81
C ASP A 28 14.46 12.10 1.73
N ASP A 29 14.84 11.27 0.76
CA ASP A 29 14.31 9.90 0.61
C ASP A 29 14.99 8.90 1.54
N ASN A 30 16.28 9.10 1.84
CA ASN A 30 17.03 8.22 2.74
C ASN A 30 16.70 8.49 4.21
N GLN A 31 16.54 9.76 4.61
CA GLN A 31 16.19 10.08 6.00
C GLN A 31 14.84 9.51 6.42
N ARG A 32 13.85 9.48 5.52
CA ARG A 32 12.54 8.85 5.80
C ARG A 32 12.63 7.36 6.06
N ILE A 33 13.49 6.65 5.34
CA ILE A 33 13.75 5.23 5.57
C ILE A 33 14.42 5.05 6.93
N ILE A 34 15.46 5.85 7.23
CA ILE A 34 16.14 5.80 8.53
C ILE A 34 15.14 6.02 9.68
N ASP A 35 14.28 7.03 9.57
CA ASP A 35 13.26 7.35 10.59
C ASP A 35 12.19 6.26 10.73
N GLU A 36 11.86 5.55 9.64
CA GLU A 36 10.94 4.42 9.67
C GLU A 36 11.55 3.23 10.40
N LEU A 37 12.79 2.88 10.07
CA LEU A 37 13.51 1.77 10.68
C LEU A 37 13.86 2.04 12.16
N ALA A 38 13.97 3.32 12.54
CA ALA A 38 14.16 3.72 13.93
C ALA A 38 12.84 3.82 14.73
N SER A 39 11.68 3.80 14.06
CA SER A 39 10.38 3.88 14.74
C SER A 39 9.91 2.51 15.25
N PRO A 40 8.88 2.44 16.12
CA PRO A 40 8.26 1.17 16.47
C PRO A 40 7.68 0.47 15.23
N MET A 41 7.61 -0.86 15.26
CA MET A 41 6.97 -1.65 14.19
C MET A 41 5.59 -1.08 13.84
N PRO A 42 5.31 -0.81 12.55
CA PRO A 42 3.99 -0.39 12.12
C PRO A 42 2.92 -1.35 12.59
N GLU A 43 1.78 -0.81 13.03
CA GLU A 43 0.63 -1.63 13.36
C GLU A 43 0.09 -2.32 12.09
N ILE A 44 -0.42 -3.53 12.26
CA ILE A 44 -1.07 -4.27 11.17
C ILE A 44 -2.25 -3.42 10.63
N PRO A 45 -2.29 -3.08 9.32
CA PRO A 45 -3.31 -2.19 8.78
C PRO A 45 -4.75 -2.62 9.08
N LEU A 46 -5.03 -3.93 8.97
CA LEU A 46 -6.34 -4.47 9.27
C LEU A 46 -6.71 -4.34 10.77
N LYS A 47 -5.74 -4.55 11.67
CA LYS A 47 -5.94 -4.37 13.12
C LYS A 47 -6.25 -2.91 13.44
N LYS A 48 -5.44 -1.99 12.90
CA LYS A 48 -5.63 -0.55 13.08
C LYS A 48 -7.01 -0.09 12.61
N ALA A 49 -7.46 -0.60 11.46
CA ALA A 49 -8.70 -0.15 10.85
C ALA A 49 -9.98 -0.76 11.47
N MET A 50 -9.91 -1.98 11.99
CA MET A 50 -11.06 -2.66 12.59
C MET A 50 -11.13 -2.52 14.11
N GLY A 51 -10.03 -2.12 14.74
CA GLY A 51 -9.84 -2.16 16.19
C GLY A 51 -9.48 -3.55 16.69
N GLU A 52 -8.82 -3.56 17.86
CA GLU A 52 -8.18 -4.75 18.41
C GLU A 52 -9.14 -5.90 18.71
N LYS A 53 -10.33 -5.61 19.26
CA LYS A 53 -11.29 -6.66 19.63
C LYS A 53 -11.77 -7.44 18.40
N LEU A 54 -12.30 -6.74 17.40
CA LEU A 54 -12.83 -7.38 16.18
C LEU A 54 -11.73 -8.11 15.41
N TYR A 55 -10.53 -7.52 15.37
CA TYR A 55 -9.35 -8.16 14.81
C TYR A 55 -9.02 -9.49 15.52
N ASN A 56 -8.90 -9.47 16.85
CA ASN A 56 -8.55 -10.68 17.61
C ASN A 56 -9.63 -11.76 17.50
N ASP A 57 -10.91 -11.39 17.58
CA ASP A 57 -12.03 -12.32 17.42
C ASP A 57 -11.98 -13.01 16.05
N ALA A 58 -11.76 -12.23 14.98
CA ALA A 58 -11.66 -12.76 13.62
C ALA A 58 -10.44 -13.67 13.43
N ILE A 59 -9.26 -13.26 13.91
CA ILE A 59 -8.03 -14.04 13.75
C ILE A 59 -8.05 -15.33 14.56
N ASN A 60 -8.56 -15.28 15.79
CA ASN A 60 -8.63 -16.46 16.66
C ASN A 60 -9.66 -17.49 16.18
N SER A 61 -10.63 -17.10 15.36
CA SER A 61 -11.58 -18.04 14.75
C SER A 61 -10.92 -19.05 13.81
N GLY A 62 -9.80 -18.69 13.19
CA GLY A 62 -9.16 -19.49 12.13
C GLY A 62 -9.96 -19.54 10.82
N GLU A 63 -11.07 -18.81 10.69
CA GLU A 63 -11.97 -18.90 9.54
C GLU A 63 -11.48 -18.09 8.32
N TYR A 64 -10.58 -17.12 8.53
CA TYR A 64 -10.20 -16.14 7.50
C TYR A 64 -8.81 -16.41 6.95
N SER A 65 -8.69 -16.47 5.62
CA SER A 65 -7.42 -16.71 4.94
C SER A 65 -7.27 -15.93 3.63
N TYR A 66 -6.04 -15.48 3.36
CA TYR A 66 -5.66 -14.74 2.16
C TYR A 66 -5.54 -15.66 0.95
N VAL A 67 -6.25 -15.33 -0.12
CA VAL A 67 -6.39 -16.19 -1.31
C VAL A 67 -5.65 -15.68 -2.54
N GLY A 68 -5.19 -14.42 -2.53
CA GLY A 68 -4.55 -13.73 -3.64
C GLY A 68 -5.54 -13.13 -4.66
N ASN A 69 -5.07 -12.12 -5.40
CA ASN A 69 -5.90 -11.36 -6.35
C ASN A 69 -6.44 -12.16 -7.55
N SER A 70 -5.83 -13.31 -7.89
CA SER A 70 -6.18 -14.09 -9.08
C SER A 70 -7.62 -14.62 -9.03
N LYS A 71 -8.11 -14.97 -7.85
CA LYS A 71 -9.50 -15.39 -7.63
C LYS A 71 -10.48 -14.22 -7.75
N CYS A 72 -10.07 -13.03 -7.31
CA CYS A 72 -10.89 -11.82 -7.38
C CYS A 72 -11.23 -11.45 -8.82
N ARG A 73 -10.28 -11.64 -9.76
CA ARG A 73 -10.45 -11.34 -11.19
C ARG A 73 -11.61 -12.11 -11.84
N LEU A 74 -11.98 -13.28 -11.33
CA LEU A 74 -13.03 -14.11 -11.91
C LEU A 74 -14.41 -13.44 -11.84
N CYS A 75 -14.68 -12.70 -10.76
CA CYS A 75 -15.94 -11.96 -10.58
C CYS A 75 -15.77 -10.44 -10.79
N HIS A 76 -14.59 -9.89 -10.47
CA HIS A 76 -14.29 -8.45 -10.54
C HIS A 76 -13.32 -8.09 -11.68
N ARG A 77 -13.53 -8.68 -12.86
CA ARG A 77 -12.63 -8.55 -14.02
C ARG A 77 -12.33 -7.10 -14.42
N ASN A 78 -13.34 -6.26 -14.53
CA ASN A 78 -13.16 -4.87 -15.01
C ASN A 78 -12.29 -4.06 -14.04
N PHE A 79 -12.50 -4.22 -12.74
CA PHE A 79 -11.70 -3.55 -11.73
C PHE A 79 -10.26 -4.05 -11.76
N PHE A 80 -10.07 -5.37 -11.81
CA PHE A 80 -8.75 -5.98 -11.91
C PHE A 80 -7.98 -5.43 -13.13
N ILE A 81 -8.60 -5.37 -14.30
CA ILE A 81 -7.94 -4.86 -15.51
C ILE A 81 -7.66 -3.36 -15.40
N GLY A 82 -8.62 -2.57 -14.91
CA GLY A 82 -8.45 -1.12 -14.79
C GLY A 82 -7.40 -0.70 -13.76
N ARG A 83 -6.99 -1.60 -12.86
CA ARG A 83 -5.99 -1.35 -11.81
C ARG A 83 -4.70 -2.14 -11.97
N LYS A 84 -4.52 -2.91 -13.04
CA LYS A 84 -3.34 -3.78 -13.23
C LYS A 84 -1.99 -3.05 -13.28
N ASN A 85 -2.00 -1.75 -13.59
CA ASN A 85 -0.80 -0.91 -13.69
C ASN A 85 -0.72 0.08 -12.51
N ASP A 86 -1.59 -0.07 -11.51
CA ASP A 86 -1.58 0.78 -10.32
C ASP A 86 -0.30 0.52 -9.51
N PRO A 87 0.34 1.54 -8.92
CA PRO A 87 1.54 1.35 -8.11
C PRO A 87 1.39 0.30 -7.00
N HIS A 88 0.18 0.07 -6.49
CA HIS A 88 -0.08 -0.98 -5.51
C HIS A 88 0.18 -2.39 -6.05
N ASP A 89 -0.11 -2.68 -7.32
CA ASP A 89 0.13 -3.99 -7.95
C ASP A 89 1.63 -4.23 -8.22
N HIS A 90 2.46 -3.20 -8.03
CA HIS A 90 3.92 -3.19 -8.19
C HIS A 90 4.67 -2.77 -6.91
N ALA A 91 3.99 -2.76 -5.76
CA ALA A 91 4.50 -2.12 -4.54
C ALA A 91 5.88 -2.64 -4.10
N MET A 92 6.16 -3.94 -4.27
CA MET A 92 7.45 -4.53 -3.89
C MET A 92 8.62 -3.93 -4.66
N GLU A 93 8.42 -3.57 -5.93
CA GLU A 93 9.48 -3.06 -6.80
C GLU A 93 10.13 -1.78 -6.24
N SER A 94 9.34 -0.97 -5.54
CA SER A 94 9.81 0.25 -4.90
C SER A 94 10.78 0.03 -3.72
N LEU A 95 10.82 -1.18 -3.16
CA LEU A 95 11.74 -1.51 -2.06
C LEU A 95 13.13 -1.92 -2.53
N ILE A 96 13.24 -2.44 -3.76
CA ILE A 96 14.47 -2.99 -4.34
C ILE A 96 15.65 -1.99 -4.31
N PRO A 97 15.49 -0.71 -4.71
CA PRO A 97 16.62 0.23 -4.71
C PRO A 97 17.23 0.46 -3.32
N SER A 98 16.40 0.36 -2.29
CA SER A 98 16.80 0.55 -0.89
C SER A 98 17.20 -0.74 -0.18
N LYS A 99 17.06 -1.91 -0.83
CA LYS A 99 17.31 -3.25 -0.27
C LYS A 99 16.45 -3.58 0.96
N ASN A 100 15.20 -3.10 0.97
CA ASN A 100 14.26 -3.29 2.09
C ASN A 100 13.13 -4.27 1.76
N GLU A 101 13.20 -5.01 0.66
CA GLU A 101 12.21 -6.00 0.23
C GLU A 101 12.03 -7.18 1.22
N LYS A 102 12.92 -7.32 2.20
CA LYS A 102 12.81 -8.30 3.30
C LYS A 102 12.54 -7.67 4.66
N ASN A 103 12.42 -6.35 4.72
CA ASN A 103 12.29 -5.62 5.98
C ASN A 103 10.82 -5.59 6.43
N SER A 104 10.51 -6.17 7.61
CA SER A 104 9.14 -6.21 8.12
C SER A 104 8.48 -4.84 8.31
N HIS A 105 9.25 -3.77 8.56
CA HIS A 105 8.69 -2.41 8.59
C HIS A 105 8.07 -2.06 7.23
N CYS A 106 8.82 -2.29 6.15
CA CYS A 106 8.40 -1.97 4.79
C CYS A 106 7.34 -2.95 4.28
N LEU A 107 7.51 -4.24 4.56
CA LEU A 107 6.58 -5.29 4.13
C LEU A 107 5.16 -5.12 4.68
N THR A 108 5.01 -4.45 5.83
CA THR A 108 3.68 -4.11 6.39
C THR A 108 2.84 -3.28 5.41
N CYS A 109 3.48 -2.49 4.54
CA CYS A 109 2.81 -1.61 3.59
C CYS A 109 3.05 -1.92 2.11
N HIS A 110 4.05 -2.73 1.79
CA HIS A 110 4.42 -3.06 0.41
C HIS A 110 4.05 -4.50 0.02
N SER A 111 3.30 -5.20 0.85
CA SER A 111 2.80 -6.55 0.56
C SER A 111 1.39 -6.75 1.13
N THR A 112 0.76 -7.88 0.84
CA THR A 112 -0.59 -8.19 1.27
C THR A 112 -0.58 -9.08 2.52
N GLY A 113 -1.08 -8.54 3.63
CA GLY A 113 -1.28 -9.31 4.86
C GLY A 113 0.01 -9.71 5.57
N HIS A 114 1.11 -8.97 5.44
CA HIS A 114 2.31 -9.27 6.22
C HIS A 114 2.00 -9.32 7.72
N ARG A 115 2.59 -10.30 8.42
CA ARG A 115 2.34 -10.62 9.85
C ARG A 115 0.90 -11.06 10.18
N MET A 116 0.09 -11.33 9.15
CA MET A 116 -1.20 -11.98 9.32
C MET A 116 -1.10 -13.49 9.08
N PRO A 117 -1.92 -14.31 9.75
CA PRO A 117 -2.07 -15.71 9.37
C PRO A 117 -2.42 -15.83 7.89
N SER A 118 -1.75 -16.74 7.18
CA SER A 118 -1.86 -16.98 5.73
C SER A 118 -1.46 -15.83 4.78
N GLY A 119 -1.05 -14.69 5.33
CA GLY A 119 -0.62 -13.52 4.57
C GLY A 119 0.80 -13.62 4.02
N PHE A 120 1.37 -12.50 3.55
CA PHE A 120 2.71 -12.48 2.97
C PHE A 120 3.81 -12.77 4.01
N VAL A 121 4.63 -13.78 3.72
CA VAL A 121 5.82 -14.16 4.49
C VAL A 121 7.06 -13.66 3.74
N ASP A 122 7.29 -14.22 2.55
CA ASP A 122 8.39 -13.89 1.65
C ASP A 122 8.04 -14.28 0.20
N MET A 123 8.97 -14.01 -0.71
CA MET A 123 8.82 -14.25 -2.15
C MET A 123 8.84 -15.74 -2.50
N GLU A 124 9.43 -16.58 -1.65
CA GLU A 124 9.56 -18.01 -1.86
C GLU A 124 8.30 -18.77 -1.43
N THR A 125 7.73 -18.39 -0.29
CA THR A 125 6.60 -19.06 0.36
C THR A 125 5.27 -18.52 -0.15
N THR A 126 5.17 -17.20 -0.35
CA THR A 126 3.90 -16.52 -0.66
C THR A 126 4.03 -15.48 -1.77
N PRO A 127 4.66 -15.76 -2.92
CA PRO A 127 4.88 -14.79 -3.99
C PRO A 127 3.60 -14.13 -4.49
N ARG A 128 2.47 -14.85 -4.43
CA ARG A 128 1.15 -14.33 -4.84
C ARG A 128 0.68 -13.12 -4.01
N LEU A 129 1.28 -12.83 -2.86
CA LEU A 129 0.91 -11.75 -1.93
C LEU A 129 1.99 -10.65 -1.82
N SER A 130 2.98 -10.64 -2.71
CA SER A 130 4.14 -9.76 -2.61
C SER A 130 3.87 -8.28 -2.85
N ASN A 131 2.69 -7.90 -3.34
CA ASN A 131 2.30 -6.52 -3.62
C ASN A 131 1.08 -6.11 -2.78
N VAL A 132 0.65 -4.86 -2.87
CA VAL A 132 -0.60 -4.40 -2.23
C VAL A 132 -1.77 -4.74 -3.15
N GLN A 133 -2.37 -5.89 -2.91
CA GLN A 133 -3.43 -6.43 -3.75
C GLN A 133 -4.83 -6.13 -3.18
N CYS A 134 -5.86 -6.70 -3.79
CA CYS A 134 -7.26 -6.58 -3.36
C CYS A 134 -7.42 -6.75 -1.84
N GLU A 135 -6.78 -7.77 -1.28
CA GLU A 135 -6.88 -8.13 0.13
C GLU A 135 -6.00 -7.26 1.04
N GLY A 136 -5.10 -6.44 0.49
CA GLY A 136 -4.35 -5.44 1.26
C GLY A 136 -5.25 -4.31 1.76
N CYS A 137 -6.26 -3.95 0.97
CA CYS A 137 -7.29 -2.97 1.33
C CYS A 137 -8.55 -3.60 1.92
N HIS A 138 -8.94 -4.79 1.46
CA HIS A 138 -10.20 -5.38 1.89
C HIS A 138 -10.03 -6.41 3.02
N GLY A 139 -8.87 -7.05 3.16
CA GLY A 139 -8.67 -8.17 4.08
C GLY A 139 -8.89 -9.55 3.43
N PRO A 140 -8.79 -10.64 4.22
CA PRO A 140 -8.72 -12.03 3.75
C PRO A 140 -9.93 -12.52 2.95
N GLY A 141 -9.64 -13.13 1.80
CA GLY A 141 -10.50 -13.38 0.64
C GLY A 141 -11.47 -14.58 0.67
N ASN A 142 -11.24 -15.55 1.54
CA ASN A 142 -11.82 -16.88 1.40
C ASN A 142 -13.33 -16.95 1.68
N VAL A 143 -13.81 -16.29 2.74
CA VAL A 143 -15.22 -16.39 3.16
C VAL A 143 -16.15 -15.75 2.14
N HIS A 144 -15.80 -14.59 1.58
CA HIS A 144 -16.60 -13.95 0.52
C HIS A 144 -16.71 -14.83 -0.72
N ILE A 145 -15.62 -15.47 -1.15
CA ILE A 145 -15.64 -16.35 -2.32
C ILE A 145 -16.60 -17.51 -2.07
N ALA A 146 -16.50 -18.15 -0.89
CA ALA A 146 -17.40 -19.25 -0.52
C ALA A 146 -18.87 -18.80 -0.51
N LEU A 147 -19.18 -17.63 0.06
CA LEU A 147 -20.53 -17.08 0.08
C LEU A 147 -21.04 -16.69 -1.31
N ALA A 148 -20.18 -16.14 -2.18
CA ALA A 148 -20.55 -15.78 -3.55
C ALA A 148 -20.82 -17.00 -4.44
N GLN A 149 -20.25 -18.15 -4.08
CA GLN A 149 -20.44 -19.43 -4.78
C GLN A 149 -21.63 -20.25 -4.25
N ASP A 150 -22.14 -19.93 -3.06
CA ASP A 150 -23.30 -20.58 -2.46
C ASP A 150 -24.58 -20.24 -3.24
N LYS A 151 -25.08 -21.22 -4.01
CA LYS A 151 -26.27 -21.07 -4.87
C LYS A 151 -27.58 -21.00 -4.08
N ASP A 152 -27.60 -21.49 -2.84
CA ASP A 152 -28.82 -21.64 -2.03
C ASP A 152 -29.07 -20.44 -1.11
N LYS A 153 -28.02 -19.69 -0.72
CA LYS A 153 -28.14 -18.52 0.18
C LYS A 153 -28.43 -17.18 -0.49
N ASN A 154 -28.62 -17.16 -1.81
CA ASN A 154 -29.04 -15.94 -2.54
C ASN A 154 -30.51 -15.51 -2.27
N LYS A 155 -31.28 -16.25 -1.45
CA LYS A 155 -32.69 -15.93 -1.16
C LYS A 155 -32.93 -15.07 0.09
N ASN A 156 -32.01 -15.05 1.05
CA ASN A 156 -32.08 -14.17 2.22
C ASN A 156 -30.83 -13.29 2.25
N LYS A 157 -30.95 -12.06 1.75
CA LYS A 157 -29.86 -11.07 1.63
C LYS A 157 -29.10 -10.86 2.95
N VAL A 158 -28.11 -11.71 3.21
CA VAL A 158 -26.89 -11.36 3.96
C VAL A 158 -25.70 -11.52 3.01
N PHE A 159 -25.90 -11.22 1.74
CA PHE A 159 -24.81 -10.82 0.86
C PHE A 159 -24.45 -9.39 1.27
N LEU A 160 -23.63 -9.26 2.31
CA LEU A 160 -23.00 -8.00 2.69
C LEU A 160 -22.03 -7.63 1.54
N GLY A 161 -22.54 -6.90 0.55
CA GLY A 161 -21.75 -6.49 -0.60
C GLY A 161 -20.52 -5.68 -0.20
N GLY A 162 -19.35 -5.96 -0.79
CA GLY A 162 -18.23 -5.02 -0.91
C GLY A 162 -17.40 -4.78 0.36
N GLY A 163 -16.65 -5.80 0.80
CA GLY A 163 -15.52 -5.69 1.73
C GLY A 163 -15.50 -6.81 2.76
N PHE A 164 -14.59 -7.78 2.56
CA PHE A 164 -13.98 -8.65 3.57
C PHE A 164 -13.76 -7.92 4.91
N LEU A 165 -13.65 -8.63 6.05
CA LEU A 165 -13.44 -8.17 7.45
C LEU A 165 -13.44 -6.64 7.75
N ALA A 166 -12.72 -5.84 6.97
CA ALA A 166 -12.93 -4.40 6.77
C ALA A 166 -14.36 -3.91 6.43
N GLY A 167 -15.29 -4.80 6.08
CA GLY A 167 -16.73 -4.55 6.02
C GLY A 167 -17.27 -4.07 4.68
N ALA A 168 -18.52 -4.49 4.41
CA ALA A 168 -19.39 -3.96 3.38
C ALA A 168 -19.59 -2.45 3.52
N GLY A 169 -18.85 -1.64 2.78
CA GLY A 169 -19.14 -0.20 2.69
C GLY A 169 -18.80 0.63 3.93
N SER A 170 -17.97 0.15 4.86
CA SER A 170 -17.35 1.05 5.84
C SER A 170 -16.22 1.83 5.17
N LEU A 171 -16.61 2.93 4.51
CA LEU A 171 -15.66 3.89 3.93
C LEU A 171 -14.60 4.32 4.96
N GLN A 172 -14.97 4.34 6.25
CA GLN A 172 -14.05 4.67 7.33
C GLN A 172 -12.97 3.60 7.50
N VAL A 173 -13.33 2.32 7.50
CA VAL A 173 -12.33 1.25 7.64
C VAL A 173 -11.38 1.24 6.43
N LEU A 174 -11.89 1.45 5.21
CA LEU A 174 -11.01 1.61 4.04
C LEU A 174 -10.09 2.82 4.17
N LYS A 175 -10.60 3.97 4.65
CA LYS A 175 -9.80 5.16 4.96
C LYS A 175 -8.67 4.84 5.94
N ASP A 176 -8.98 4.11 6.99
CA ASP A 176 -8.01 3.76 8.04
C ASP A 176 -6.96 2.78 7.54
N ILE A 177 -7.32 1.84 6.66
CA ILE A 177 -6.35 0.95 6.00
C ILE A 177 -5.38 1.75 5.14
N CYS A 178 -5.88 2.64 4.27
CA CYS A 178 -5.01 3.50 3.47
C CYS A 178 -4.07 4.32 4.37
N ALA A 179 -4.61 4.98 5.40
CA ALA A 179 -3.88 5.83 6.33
C ALA A 179 -2.89 5.06 7.24
N SER A 180 -2.90 3.72 7.20
CA SER A 180 -1.88 2.89 7.85
C SER A 180 -0.53 2.97 7.13
N CYS A 181 -0.54 3.18 5.82
CA CYS A 181 0.67 3.25 4.99
C CYS A 181 0.91 4.65 4.43
N HIS A 182 -0.17 5.33 4.07
CA HIS A 182 -0.17 6.67 3.50
C HIS A 182 -0.09 7.77 4.58
N THR A 183 0.95 7.70 5.42
CA THR A 183 1.19 8.64 6.54
C THR A 183 1.83 9.94 6.08
N LYS A 184 1.93 10.96 6.96
CA LYS A 184 2.67 12.20 6.67
C LYS A 184 4.13 11.94 6.24
N ARG A 185 4.77 10.88 6.75
CA ARG A 185 6.14 10.48 6.40
C ARG A 185 6.21 9.99 4.95
N TRP A 186 5.30 9.10 4.56
CA TRP A 186 5.36 8.38 3.29
C TRP A 186 4.57 9.02 2.15
N ASN A 187 3.58 9.85 2.47
CA ASN A 187 2.55 10.28 1.54
C ASN A 187 2.60 11.77 1.20
N LYS A 188 3.81 12.29 0.94
CA LYS A 188 4.05 13.72 0.71
C LYS A 188 3.30 14.28 -0.52
N SER A 189 2.92 13.45 -1.48
CA SER A 189 2.23 13.86 -2.72
C SER A 189 0.70 13.78 -2.63
N TYR A 190 0.15 13.34 -1.50
CA TYR A 190 -1.27 13.03 -1.36
C TYR A 190 -1.84 13.86 -0.22
N HIS A 191 -2.43 14.99 -0.60
CA HIS A 191 -3.04 15.92 0.35
C HIS A 191 -4.56 15.78 0.42
N ASP A 192 -5.17 15.10 -0.57
CA ASP A 192 -6.61 14.89 -0.65
C ASP A 192 -6.94 13.41 -0.74
N PHE A 193 -7.30 12.85 0.41
CA PHE A 193 -7.72 11.46 0.52
C PHE A 193 -8.93 11.14 -0.34
N ASN A 194 -9.95 11.98 -0.29
CA ASN A 194 -11.22 11.68 -0.95
C ASN A 194 -11.02 11.68 -2.46
N LYS A 195 -10.25 12.61 -3.01
CA LYS A 195 -9.92 12.65 -4.44
C LYS A 195 -9.23 11.35 -4.88
N ALA A 196 -8.22 10.91 -4.15
CA ALA A 196 -7.47 9.75 -4.57
C ALA A 196 -8.22 8.42 -4.35
N TYR A 197 -8.97 8.27 -3.25
CA TYR A 197 -9.92 7.17 -3.09
C TYR A 197 -10.96 7.14 -4.22
N ASN A 198 -11.51 8.31 -4.59
CA ASN A 198 -12.48 8.42 -5.67
C ASN A 198 -11.87 8.14 -7.05
N SER A 199 -10.58 8.41 -7.25
CA SER A 199 -9.84 7.94 -8.43
C SER A 199 -9.76 6.42 -8.39
N TYR A 200 -9.20 5.88 -7.31
CA TYR A 200 -8.93 4.45 -7.16
C TYR A 200 -10.17 3.57 -7.37
N LYS A 201 -11.30 3.93 -6.75
CA LYS A 201 -12.55 3.16 -6.87
C LYS A 201 -13.13 3.16 -8.30
N LYS A 202 -12.78 4.14 -9.14
CA LYS A 202 -13.20 4.25 -10.55
C LYS A 202 -12.18 3.59 -11.45
N ALA A 203 -12.08 2.26 -11.39
CA ALA A 203 -11.23 1.51 -12.30
C ALA A 203 -11.83 1.51 -13.71
N ASP A 204 -11.05 1.95 -14.71
CA ASP A 204 -11.43 1.90 -16.13
C ASP A 204 -10.61 0.81 -16.84
N PRO A 205 -11.22 -0.31 -17.28
CA PRO A 205 -10.50 -1.37 -17.98
C PRO A 205 -9.91 -0.92 -19.32
N ASN A 206 -10.36 0.21 -19.89
CA ASN A 206 -9.82 0.78 -21.12
C ASN A 206 -8.68 1.78 -20.86
N ASN A 207 -8.48 2.19 -19.60
CA ASN A 207 -7.43 3.09 -19.19
C ASN A 207 -6.78 2.59 -17.88
N ALA A 208 -6.09 1.45 -18.02
CA ALA A 208 -5.39 0.81 -16.92
C ALA A 208 -4.19 1.68 -16.48
N GLY A 209 -4.39 2.52 -15.45
CA GLY A 209 -3.33 3.36 -14.89
C GLY A 209 -3.75 4.70 -14.29
N ASN A 210 -5.04 5.09 -14.39
CA ASN A 210 -5.55 6.36 -13.84
C ASN A 210 -5.94 6.32 -12.35
#